data_AF-X1CH52-F1
#
_entry.id   AF-X1CH52-F1
#
_cell.length_a   1.000
_cell.length_b   1.000
_cell.length_c   1.000
_cell.angle_alpha   90.00
_cell.angle_beta   90.00
_cell.angle_gamma   90.00
#
_symmetry.space_group_name_H-M   'P 1'
#
loop_
_entity.id
_entity.type
_entity.pdbx_description
1 polymer ?
#
loop_
_entity_poly.entity_id
_entity_poly.type
_entity_poly.pdbx_seq_one_letter_code
_entity_poly.pdbx_strand_id
1 'polypeptide(L)' 'MNQSFNILNSNIMSRMLEEAEIGFWIQELDKWEILWANNKFSSILKIEHSNIIGSDIRNFFNKETGTFLHS' A
#
# COMPACT_ATOMS: atom_id res chain seq x y z
N MET A 1 28.79 -6.93 13.71
CA MET A 1 28.64 -5.54 13.24
C MET A 1 27.80 -5.50 11.95
N ASN A 2 26.61 -6.12 11.91
CA ASN A 2 25.81 -6.24 10.68
C ASN A 2 24.27 -6.20 10.88
N GLN A 3 23.74 -6.30 12.10
CA GLN A 3 22.29 -6.25 12.33
C GLN A 3 21.77 -4.81 12.43
N SER A 4 22.50 -3.91 13.09
CA SER A 4 22.09 -2.50 13.23
C SER A 4 22.01 -1.74 11.90
N PHE A 5 22.88 -2.07 10.94
CA PHE A 5 22.86 -1.48 9.60
C PHE A 5 21.64 -1.95 8.79
N ASN A 6 21.25 -3.22 8.92
CA ASN A 6 20.06 -3.77 8.28
C ASN A 6 18.76 -3.20 8.88
N ILE A 7 18.71 -2.99 10.20
CA ILE A 7 17.57 -2.35 10.88
C ILE A 7 17.46 -0.86 10.50
N LEU A 8 18.60 -0.17 10.38
CA LEU A 8 18.61 1.23 9.94
C LEU A 8 18.10 1.36 8.50
N ASN A 9 18.53 0.47 7.60
CA ASN A 9 18.09 0.47 6.20
C ASN A 9 16.61 0.09 6.04
N SER A 10 16.09 -0.85 6.83
CA SER A 10 14.66 -1.18 6.81
C SER A 10 13.81 0.02 7.26
N ASN A 11 14.26 0.74 8.28
CA ASN A 11 13.55 1.91 8.79
C ASN A 11 13.53 3.08 7.79
N ILE A 12 14.62 3.26 7.03
CA ILE A 12 14.69 4.29 5.98
C ILE A 12 13.72 3.96 4.85
N MET A 13 13.74 2.72 4.34
CA MET A 13 12.86 2.33 3.24
C MET A 13 11.38 2.45 3.61
N SER A 14 10.98 1.94 4.78
CA SER A 14 9.59 2.07 5.25
C SER A 14 9.16 3.52 5.35
N ARG A 15 10.03 4.41 5.84
CA ARG A 15 9.73 5.84 5.93
C ARG A 15 9.66 6.52 4.57
N MET A 16 10.53 6.16 3.62
CA MET A 16 10.48 6.69 2.26
C MET A 16 9.18 6.30 1.53
N LEU A 17 8.71 5.06 1.71
CA LEU A 17 7.45 4.61 1.13
C LEU A 17 6.24 5.28 1.78
N GLU A 18 6.28 5.52 3.09
CA GLU A 18 5.21 6.20 3.81
C GLU A 18 5.05 7.67 3.38
N GLU A 19 6.17 8.38 3.20
CA GLU A 19 6.20 9.80 2.84
C GLU A 19 6.08 10.04 1.32
N ALA A 20 6.01 8.99 0.51
CA ALA A 20 5.95 9.11 -0.94
C ALA A 20 4.64 9.80 -1.41
N GLU A 21 4.74 10.67 -2.41
CA GLU A 21 3.58 11.34 -3.01
C GLU A 21 2.75 10.45 -3.94
N ILE A 22 3.15 9.19 -4.10
CA ILE A 22 2.42 8.17 -4.85
C ILE A 22 1.86 7.10 -3.90
N GLY A 23 0.73 6.51 -4.29
CA GLY A 23 0.12 5.42 -3.53
C GLY A 23 0.89 4.11 -3.71
N PHE A 24 1.28 3.50 -2.61
CA PHE A 24 1.88 2.16 -2.58
C PHE A 24 0.99 1.20 -1.80
N TRP A 25 0.97 -0.06 -2.25
CA TRP A 25 0.41 -1.17 -1.49
C TRP A 25 1.23 -2.44 -1.70
N ILE A 26 1.10 -3.37 -0.76
CA ILE A 26 1.61 -4.73 -0.81
C ILE A 26 0.42 -5.66 -0.66
N GLN A 27 0.35 -6.70 -1.49
CA GLN A 27 -0.73 -7.68 -1.46
C GLN A 27 -0.21 -9.11 -1.42
N GLU A 28 -1.04 -10.02 -0.91
CA GLU A 28 -0.86 -11.45 -1.11
C GLU A 28 -1.34 -11.82 -2.53
N LEU A 29 -0.46 -12.36 -3.37
CA LEU A 29 -0.74 -12.60 -4.79
C LEU A 29 -1.94 -13.53 -5.02
N ASP A 30 -2.04 -14.60 -4.22
CA ASP A 30 -3.08 -15.62 -4.40
C ASP A 30 -4.45 -15.17 -3.88
N LYS A 31 -4.46 -14.30 -2.86
CA LYS A 31 -5.69 -13.84 -2.21
C LYS A 31 -6.18 -12.48 -2.68
N TRP A 32 -5.33 -11.73 -3.39
CA TRP A 32 -5.58 -10.33 -3.76
C TRP A 32 -5.80 -9.42 -2.54
N GLU A 33 -5.42 -9.88 -1.35
CA GLU A 33 -5.61 -9.21 -0.07
C GLU A 33 -4.51 -8.18 0.16
N ILE A 34 -4.89 -6.95 0.50
CA ILE A 34 -3.93 -5.90 0.83
C ILE A 34 -3.38 -6.13 2.24
N LEU A 35 -2.07 -6.35 2.33
CA LEU A 35 -1.36 -6.56 3.60
C LEU A 35 -0.84 -5.26 4.18
N TRP A 36 -0.50 -4.31 3.32
CA TRP A 36 0.01 -3.00 3.72
C TRP A 36 -0.27 -1.98 2.63
N ALA A 37 -0.46 -0.72 3.01
CA ALA A 37 -0.51 0.41 2.11
C ALA A 37 0.12 1.62 2.80
N ASN A 38 0.53 2.64 2.03
CA ASN A 38 0.87 3.93 2.63
C ASN A 38 -0.37 4.83 2.78
N ASN A 39 -0.26 5.88 3.58
CA ASN A 39 -1.35 6.85 3.77
C ASN A 39 -1.77 7.54 2.45
N LYS A 40 -0.85 7.69 1.51
CA LYS A 40 -1.14 8.30 0.21
C LYS A 40 -2.12 7.46 -0.61
N PHE A 41 -2.00 6.13 -0.60
CA PHE A 41 -2.94 5.23 -1.26
C PHE A 41 -4.36 5.40 -0.72
N SER A 42 -4.52 5.46 0.62
CA SER A 42 -5.81 5.73 1.27
C SER A 42 -6.40 7.07 0.86
N SER A 43 -5.55 8.09 0.77
CA SER A 43 -5.95 9.45 0.38
C SER A 43 -6.44 9.52 -1.06
N ILE A 44 -5.78 8.80 -1.98
CA ILE A 44 -6.18 8.70 -3.40
C ILE A 44 -7.55 8.03 -3.52
N LEU A 45 -7.77 6.94 -2.78
CA LEU A 45 -9.04 6.22 -2.79
C LEU A 45 -10.18 6.94 -2.05
N LYS A 46 -9.84 7.91 -1.18
CA LYS A 46 -10.78 8.55 -0.24
C LYS A 46 -11.46 7.55 0.69
N ILE A 47 -10.70 6.55 1.15
CA ILE A 47 -11.16 5.49 2.05
C ILE A 47 -10.27 5.50 3.30
N GLU A 48 -10.86 5.27 4.48
CA GLU A 48 -10.08 5.13 5.71
C GLU A 48 -9.09 3.98 5.62
N HIS A 49 -7.87 4.21 6.11
CA HIS A 49 -6.77 3.25 6.02
C HIS A 49 -7.14 1.87 6.62
N SER A 50 -7.87 1.87 7.73
CA SER A 50 -8.36 0.66 8.41
C SER A 50 -9.27 -0.21 7.55
N ASN A 51 -9.96 0.37 6.57
CA ASN A 51 -10.86 -0.35 5.66
C ASN A 51 -10.14 -0.87 4.41
N ILE A 52 -8.86 -0.52 4.22
CA ILE A 52 -8.06 -0.94 3.08
C ILE A 52 -7.31 -2.23 3.41
N ILE A 53 -6.71 -2.31 4.60
CA ILE A 53 -5.96 -3.50 5.01
C ILE A 53 -6.92 -4.69 5.17
N GLY A 54 -6.57 -5.83 4.57
CA GLY A 54 -7.41 -7.04 4.52
C GLY A 54 -8.48 -7.02 3.41
N SER A 55 -8.63 -5.89 2.70
CA SER A 55 -9.55 -5.81 1.56
C SER A 55 -8.95 -6.43 0.31
N ASP A 56 -9.82 -6.96 -0.56
CA ASP A 56 -9.45 -7.40 -1.90
C ASP A 56 -9.15 -6.19 -2.78
N ILE A 57 -7.92 -6.08 -3.29
CA ILE A 57 -7.44 -4.96 -4.12
C ILE A 57 -8.34 -4.73 -5.35
N ARG A 58 -8.96 -5.79 -5.88
CA ARG A 58 -9.83 -5.72 -7.07
C ARG A 58 -11.11 -4.93 -6.81
N ASN A 59 -11.46 -4.69 -5.54
CA ASN A 59 -12.60 -3.84 -5.17
C ASN A 59 -12.34 -2.35 -5.41
N PHE A 60 -11.08 -1.95 -5.65
CA PHE A 60 -10.72 -0.54 -5.84
C PHE A 60 -10.46 -0.18 -7.31
N PHE A 61 -10.35 -1.17 -8.20
CA PHE A 61 -10.04 -0.98 -9.60
C PHE A 61 -11.16 -1.51 -10.50
N ASN A 62 -11.41 -0.80 -11.59
CA ASN A 62 -12.21 -1.31 -12.68
C ASN A 62 -11.43 -2.45 -13.36
N LYS A 63 -12.06 -3.63 -13.47
CA LYS A 63 -11.44 -4.84 -14.02
C LYS A 63 -11.08 -4.73 -15.50
N GLU A 64 -11.77 -3.88 -16.25
CA GLU A 64 -11.57 -3.72 -17.70
C GLU A 64 -10.45 -2.73 -18.02
N THR A 65 -10.36 -1.64 -17.24
CA THR A 65 -9.43 -0.53 -17.52
C THR A 65 -8.24 -0.48 -16.57
N GLY A 66 -8.29 -1.19 -15.44
CA GLY A 66 -7.29 -1.09 -14.37
C GLY A 66 -7.27 0.29 -13.67
N THR A 67 -8.28 1.14 -13.92
CA THR A 67 -8.37 2.48 -13.30
C THR A 67 -9.12 2.42 -11.97
N PHE A 68 -8.87 3.38 -11.09
CA PHE A 68 -9.60 3.45 -9.81
C PHE A 68 -11.10 3.69 -10.02
N LEU A 69 -11.92 3.09 -9.16
CA LEU A 69 -13.38 3.23 -9.22
C LEU A 69 -13.89 4.56 -8.62
N HIS A 70 -13.07 5.24 -7.81
CA HIS A 70 -13.45 6.44 -7.05
C HIS A 70 -12.57 7.68 -7.34
N SER A 71 -11.82 7.68 -8.45
CA SER A 71 -10.97 8.81 -8.88
C SER A 71 -11.77 10.05 -9.24
#